data_AF-A0AAE9T0K0-F1
#
_entry.id   AF-A0AAE9T0K0-F1
#
_cell.length_a   1.000
_cell.length_b   1.000
_cell.length_c   1.000
_cell.angle_alpha   90.00
_cell.angle_beta   90.00
_cell.angle_gamma   90.00
#
_symmetry.space_group_name_H-M   'P 1'
#
loop_
_entity.id
_entity.type
_entity.pdbx_description
1 polymer ?
#
loop_
_entity_poly.entity_id
_entity_poly.type
_entity_poly.pdbx_seq_one_letter_code
_entity_poly.pdbx_strand_id
1 'polypeptide(L)'
;MRQFIVGGMVYAIGFQKLQSVDELLNKGIDEKHNIPGFQMPQTGLWTVAFDKVENQERLEAYQHVELNAGQILKVITSVVRAIFDHYNVSQSGAYYWCAAPRPFREKENRSRGFI
;
A
#
# COMPACT_ATOMS: atom_id res chain seq x y z
N MET A 1 0.11 -8.46 -13.00
CA MET A 1 -0.77 -8.35 -11.81
C MET A 1 -0.86 -9.71 -11.16
N ARG A 2 -0.72 -9.81 -9.84
CA ARG A 2 -0.88 -11.08 -9.09
C ARG A 2 -2.15 -11.00 -8.25
N GLN A 3 -2.92 -12.09 -8.19
CA GLN A 3 -4.12 -12.18 -7.35
C GLN A 3 -3.96 -13.26 -6.27
N PHE A 4 -4.63 -13.08 -5.14
CA PHE A 4 -4.67 -14.06 -4.06
C PHE A 4 -5.95 -13.92 -3.23
N ILE A 5 -6.31 -14.95 -2.47
CA ILE A 5 -7.56 -15.00 -1.70
C ILE A 5 -7.24 -15.03 -0.19
N VAL A 6 -7.88 -14.14 0.58
CA VAL A 6 -7.81 -14.11 2.04
C VAL A 6 -9.19 -13.86 2.60
N GLY A 7 -9.65 -14.72 3.52
CA GLY A 7 -10.94 -14.53 4.19
C GLY A 7 -12.15 -14.55 3.24
N GLY A 8 -12.05 -15.25 2.11
CA GLY A 8 -13.08 -15.26 1.07
C GLY A 8 -13.05 -14.05 0.12
N MET A 9 -12.16 -13.09 0.34
CA MET A 9 -12.00 -11.91 -0.50
C MET A 9 -10.83 -12.08 -1.46
N VAL A 10 -11.01 -11.60 -2.70
CA VAL A 10 -9.95 -11.56 -3.70
C VAL A 10 -9.17 -10.26 -3.54
N TYR A 11 -7.85 -10.35 -3.57
CA TYR A 11 -6.93 -9.22 -3.56
C TYR A 11 -6.09 -9.23 -4.83
N ALA A 12 -5.76 -8.05 -5.33
CA ALA A 12 -4.82 -7.87 -6.42
C ALA A 12 -3.58 -7.08 -5.96
N ILE A 13 -2.43 -7.42 -6.53
CA ILE A 13 -1.16 -6.71 -6.36
C ILE A 13 -0.68 -6.25 -7.74
N GLY A 14 -0.41 -4.96 -7.84
CA GLY A 14 0.12 -4.28 -9.01
C GLY A 14 1.45 -3.60 -8.71
N PHE A 15 2.31 -3.54 -9.74
CA PHE A 15 3.56 -2.80 -9.73
C PHE A 15 3.50 -1.72 -10.81
N GLN A 16 3.79 -0.48 -10.45
CA GLN A 16 3.88 0.63 -11.39
C GLN A 16 5.29 1.22 -11.32
N LYS A 17 6.00 1.25 -12.44
CA LYS A 17 7.31 1.89 -12.51
C LYS A 17 7.12 3.40 -12.46
N LEU A 18 7.79 4.05 -11.52
CA LEU A 18 7.88 5.50 -11.51
C LEU A 18 8.91 5.98 -12.53
N GLN A 19 8.55 6.99 -13.30
CA GLN A 19 9.44 7.58 -14.30
C GLN A 19 10.20 8.78 -13.76
N SER A 20 9.66 9.48 -12.75
CA SER A 20 10.29 10.67 -12.17
C SER A 20 9.96 10.83 -10.68
N VAL A 21 10.72 11.73 -10.05
CA VAL A 21 10.46 12.19 -8.68
C VAL A 21 9.16 13.00 -8.61
N ASP A 22 8.80 13.73 -9.66
CA ASP A 22 7.55 14.52 -9.68
C ASP A 22 6.30 13.62 -9.55
N GLU A 23 6.37 12.37 -10.02
CA GLU A 23 5.30 11.39 -9.83
C GLU A 23 5.13 10.95 -8.37
N LEU A 24 6.16 11.06 -7.52
CA LEU A 24 6.06 10.83 -6.07
C LEU A 24 5.28 11.97 -5.40
N LEU A 25 5.64 13.22 -5.74
CA LEU A 25 4.97 14.42 -5.23
C LEU A 25 3.49 14.43 -5.61
N ASN A 26 3.15 14.08 -6.85
CA ASN A 26 1.77 13.94 -7.31
C ASN A 26 0.97 12.85 -6.56
N LYS A 27 1.67 11.91 -5.91
CA LYS A 27 1.07 10.86 -5.06
C LYS A 27 1.12 11.23 -3.57
N GLY A 28 1.44 12.48 -3.24
CA GLY A 28 1.48 13.00 -1.87
C GLY A 28 2.71 12.58 -1.07
N ILE A 29 3.75 12.07 -1.74
CA ILE A 29 5.00 11.69 -1.11
C ILE A 29 6.00 12.81 -1.38
N ASP A 30 6.30 13.61 -0.37
CA ASP A 30 7.43 14.54 -0.40
C ASP A 30 8.65 13.82 0.17
N GLU A 31 9.41 13.13 -0.68
CA GLU A 31 10.60 12.39 -0.25
C GLU A 31 11.70 13.31 0.29
N LYS A 32 11.81 14.57 -0.17
CA LYS A 32 12.79 15.51 0.36
C LYS A 32 12.51 15.86 1.82
N HIS A 33 11.24 15.97 2.17
CA HIS A 33 10.82 16.24 3.54
C HIS A 33 10.81 14.97 4.40
N ASN A 34 10.31 13.85 3.86
CA ASN A 34 10.10 12.62 4.61
C ASN A 34 11.35 11.74 4.73
N ILE A 35 12.27 11.82 3.76
CA ILE A 35 13.49 11.01 3.68
C ILE A 35 14.65 11.92 3.22
N PRO A 36 15.26 12.70 4.13
CA PRO A 36 16.36 13.59 3.79
C PRO A 36 17.50 12.83 3.07
N GLY A 37 17.90 13.32 1.90
CA GLY A 37 18.97 12.73 1.09
C GLY A 37 18.54 11.59 0.16
N PHE A 38 17.24 11.33 0.01
CA PHE A 38 16.75 10.36 -0.97
C PHE A 38 17.20 10.71 -2.39
N GLN A 39 17.79 9.72 -3.07
CA GLN A 39 18.12 9.79 -4.49
C GLN A 39 17.41 8.66 -5.21
N MET A 40 16.75 8.98 -6.33
CA MET A 40 16.03 7.98 -7.09
C MET A 40 17.00 6.93 -7.64
N PRO A 41 16.82 5.63 -7.32
CA PRO A 41 17.74 4.60 -7.78
C PRO A 41 17.74 4.49 -9.31
N GLN A 42 18.93 4.39 -9.91
CA GLN A 42 19.07 4.19 -11.36
C GLN A 42 18.45 2.88 -11.85
N THR A 43 18.40 1.88 -10.97
CA THR A 43 17.75 0.58 -11.21
C THR A 43 16.22 0.65 -11.12
N GLY A 44 15.67 1.84 -10.88
CA GLY A 44 14.25 2.12 -10.91
C GLY A 44 13.57 1.99 -9.54
N LEU A 45 12.52 2.81 -9.39
CA LEU A 45 11.65 2.88 -8.24
C LEU A 45 10.23 2.45 -8.65
N TRP A 46 9.58 1.61 -7.85
CA TRP A 46 8.27 1.05 -8.17
C TRP A 46 7.24 1.29 -7.08
N THR A 47 6.04 1.70 -7.48
CA THR A 47 4.85 1.66 -6.63
C THR A 47 4.37 0.24 -6.49
N VAL A 48 4.08 -0.16 -5.26
CA VAL A 48 3.31 -1.38 -4.98
C VAL A 48 1.91 -0.95 -4.56
N ALA A 49 0.92 -1.32 -5.36
CA ALA A 49 -0.49 -1.16 -5.02
C ALA A 49 -1.07 -2.53 -4.69
N PHE A 50 -1.78 -2.64 -3.58
CA PHE A 50 -2.57 -3.83 -3.27
C PHE A 50 -3.94 -3.42 -2.74
N ASP A 51 -4.99 -4.06 -3.22
CA ASP A 51 -6.36 -3.74 -2.82
C ASP A 51 -7.28 -4.96 -2.98
N LYS A 52 -8.43 -4.92 -2.31
CA LYS A 52 -9.51 -5.88 -2.49
C LYS A 52 -10.16 -5.65 -3.86
N VAL A 53 -10.56 -6.73 -4.52
CA VAL A 53 -11.24 -6.74 -5.81
C VAL A 53 -12.59 -7.41 -5.62
N GLU A 54 -13.69 -6.63 -5.61
CA GLU A 54 -15.05 -7.19 -5.66
C GLU A 54 -15.53 -7.44 -7.08
N ASN A 55 -15.12 -6.59 -8.01
CA ASN A 55 -15.41 -6.72 -9.43
C ASN A 55 -14.11 -6.50 -10.21
N GLN A 56 -13.80 -7.36 -11.19
CA GLN A 56 -12.53 -7.33 -11.93
C GLN A 56 -12.27 -5.98 -12.62
N GLU A 57 -13.30 -5.14 -12.77
CA GLU A 57 -13.24 -3.83 -13.40
C GLU A 57 -12.95 -2.67 -12.42
N ARG A 58 -12.99 -2.86 -11.09
CA ARG A 58 -12.86 -1.76 -10.12
C ARG A 58 -12.13 -2.18 -8.84
N LEU A 59 -10.98 -1.55 -8.58
CA LEU A 59 -10.35 -1.53 -7.26
C LEU A 59 -11.25 -0.70 -6.33
N GLU A 60 -11.42 -1.09 -5.07
CA GLU A 60 -12.22 -0.33 -4.09
C GLU A 60 -11.60 1.02 -3.69
N ALA A 61 -10.64 1.53 -4.46
CA ALA A 61 -9.94 2.79 -4.22
C ALA A 61 -9.32 2.83 -2.81
N TYR A 62 -8.77 1.71 -2.36
CA TYR A 62 -8.11 1.55 -1.06
C TYR A 62 -9.06 1.74 0.14
N GLN A 63 -10.30 1.26 0.06
CA GLN A 63 -11.19 1.24 1.22
C GLN A 63 -10.61 0.39 2.35
N HIS A 64 -10.87 0.81 3.59
CA HIS A 64 -10.43 0.04 4.75
C HIS A 64 -11.23 -1.26 4.85
N VAL A 65 -10.54 -2.39 4.68
CA VAL A 65 -11.08 -3.72 4.95
C VAL A 65 -10.74 -4.13 6.38
N GLU A 66 -11.73 -4.55 7.16
CA GLU A 66 -11.50 -5.15 8.47
C GLU A 66 -11.00 -6.59 8.31
N LEU A 67 -9.80 -6.84 8.82
CA LEU A 67 -9.13 -8.13 8.78
C LEU A 67 -8.71 -8.54 10.18
N ASN A 68 -8.89 -9.82 10.52
CA ASN A 68 -8.29 -10.36 11.74
C ASN A 68 -6.77 -10.53 11.59
N ALA A 69 -6.07 -10.73 12.70
CA ALA A 69 -4.60 -10.81 12.71
C ALA A 69 -4.03 -11.87 11.75
N GLY A 70 -4.68 -13.04 11.64
CA GLY A 70 -4.26 -14.11 10.74
C GLY A 70 -4.46 -13.75 9.26
N GLN A 71 -5.53 -13.03 8.95
CA GLN A 71 -5.78 -12.52 7.59
C GLN A 71 -4.79 -11.41 7.22
N ILE A 72 -4.50 -10.48 8.13
CA ILE A 72 -3.48 -9.43 7.93
C ILE A 72 -2.13 -10.05 7.60
N LEU A 73 -1.70 -11.07 8.37
CA LEU A 73 -0.44 -11.76 8.12
C LEU A 73 -0.38 -12.42 6.74
N LYS A 74 -1.48 -13.03 6.29
CA LYS A 74 -1.58 -13.64 4.95
C LYS A 74 -1.50 -12.61 3.84
N VAL A 75 -2.15 -11.46 3.99
CA VAL A 75 -2.07 -10.34 3.04
C VAL A 75 -0.63 -9.84 2.93
N ILE A 76 0.00 -9.50 4.07
CA ILE A 76 1.37 -8.98 4.09
C ILE A 76 2.35 -10.00 3.48
N THR A 77 2.23 -11.28 3.85
CA THR A 77 3.10 -12.34 3.31
C THR A 77 2.95 -12.46 1.79
N SER A 78 1.73 -12.30 1.26
CA SER A 78 1.48 -12.36 -0.19
C SER A 78 2.10 -11.16 -0.92
N VAL A 79 2.01 -9.96 -0.33
CA VAL A 79 2.64 -8.74 -0.86
C VAL A 79 4.16 -8.86 -0.85
N VAL A 80 4.76 -9.29 0.26
CA VAL A 80 6.22 -9.47 0.39
C VAL A 80 6.75 -10.46 -0.63
N ARG A 81 6.07 -11.61 -0.82
CA ARG A 81 6.44 -12.58 -1.85
C ARG A 81 6.37 -11.98 -3.25
N ALA A 82 5.33 -11.21 -3.56
CA ALA A 82 5.21 -10.55 -4.85
C ALA A 82 6.36 -9.55 -5.09
N ILE A 83 6.75 -8.78 -4.08
CA ILE A 83 7.89 -7.85 -4.16
C ILE A 83 9.18 -8.62 -4.40
N PHE A 84 9.40 -9.73 -3.68
CA PHE A 84 10.58 -10.56 -3.85
C PHE A 84 10.67 -11.16 -5.26
N ASP A 85 9.57 -11.73 -5.75
CA ASP A 85 9.48 -12.27 -7.11
C ASP A 85 9.75 -11.18 -8.16
N HIS A 86 9.16 -9.99 -7.98
CA HIS A 86 9.37 -8.86 -8.89
C HIS A 86 10.81 -8.36 -8.85
N TYR A 87 11.43 -8.28 -7.67
CA TYR A 87 12.82 -7.86 -7.51
C TYR A 87 13.79 -8.78 -8.26
N ASN A 88 13.58 -10.10 -8.21
CA ASN A 88 14.43 -11.07 -8.91
C ASN A 88 14.47 -10.83 -10.43
N VAL A 89 13.40 -10.25 -11.00
CA VAL A 89 13.33 -9.92 -12.43
C VAL A 89 13.75 -8.47 -12.71
N SER A 90 13.26 -7.52 -11.92
CA SER A 90 13.40 -6.09 -12.21
C SER A 90 14.68 -5.48 -11.66
N GLN A 91 15.33 -6.14 -10.69
CA GLN A 91 16.49 -5.63 -9.94
C GLN A 91 16.26 -4.22 -9.38
N SER A 92 15.02 -3.90 -8.99
CA SER A 92 14.64 -2.54 -8.58
C SER A 92 15.39 -2.11 -7.32
N GLY A 93 15.86 -0.87 -7.29
CA GLY A 93 16.57 -0.31 -6.14
C GLY A 93 15.65 0.07 -4.98
N ALA A 94 14.35 0.29 -5.22
CA ALA A 94 13.40 0.63 -4.18
C ALA A 94 11.94 0.35 -4.58
N TYR A 95 11.14 0.04 -3.57
CA TYR A 95 9.70 -0.08 -3.65
C TYR A 95 9.07 0.87 -2.65
N TYR A 96 7.94 1.47 -3.01
CA TYR A 96 7.13 2.24 -2.08
C TYR A 96 5.66 1.82 -2.18
N TRP A 97 4.95 1.90 -1.06
CA TRP A 97 3.51 1.79 -1.02
C TRP A 97 2.95 2.80 -0.03
N CYS A 98 1.71 3.23 -0.25
CA CYS A 98 0.96 4.02 0.71
C CYS A 98 -0.21 3.17 1.20
N ALA A 99 -0.41 3.13 2.51
CA ALA A 99 -1.64 2.61 3.08
C ALA A 99 -2.70 3.71 3.05
N ALA A 100 -3.97 3.33 2.87
CA ALA A 100 -5.07 4.27 3.03
C ALA A 100 -4.98 4.95 4.41
N PRO A 101 -5.18 6.27 4.49
CA PRO A 101 -5.28 6.93 5.79
C PRO A 101 -6.39 6.26 6.60
N ARG A 102 -6.14 5.98 7.88
CA ARG A 102 -7.23 5.54 8.77
C ARG A 102 -8.33 6.60 8.71
N PRO A 103 -9.61 6.22 8.57
CA PRO A 103 -10.68 7.18 8.75
C PRO A 103 -10.54 7.80 10.15
N PHE A 104 -10.61 9.12 10.22
CA PHE A 104 -10.54 9.85 11.48
C PHE A 104 -11.71 9.39 12.36
N ARG A 105 -11.42 8.62 13.41
CA ARG A 105 -12.40 8.36 14.46
C ARG A 105 -12.47 9.62 15.32
N GLU A 106 -13.53 10.39 15.15
CA GLU A 106 -13.92 11.40 16.14
C GLU A 106 -14.00 10.70 17.50
N LYS A 107 -13.24 11.20 18.48
CA LYS A 107 -13.28 10.64 19.83
C LYS A 107 -14.70 10.84 20.36
N GLU A 108 -15.40 9.73 20.59
CA GLU A 108 -16.71 9.71 21.23
C GLU A 108 -16.63 10.49 22.55
N ASN A 109 -17.28 11.66 22.58
CA ASN A 109 -17.54 12.43 23.79
C ASN A 109 -18.35 11.55 24.75
N ARG A 110 -17.68 10.93 25.72
CA ARG A 110 -18.33 10.50 26.96
C ARG A 110 -17.94 11.44 28.08
N SER A 111 -18.80 12.44 28.24
CA SER A 111 -19.16 13.03 29.51
C SER A 111 -19.04 12.01 30.64
N ARG A 112 -18.00 12.16 31.45
CA ARG A 112 -18.08 11.83 32.88
C ARG A 112 -18.05 13.15 33.61
N GLY A 113 -19.24 13.56 34.05
CA GLY A 113 -19.37 14.64 35.01
C GLY A 113 -18.53 14.33 36.24
N PHE A 114 -17.81 15.33 36.71
CA PHE A 114 -17.40 15.41 38.09
C PHE A 114 -18.32 16.44 38.74
N ILE A 115 -19.02 15.96 39.76
CA ILE A 115 -19.64 16.78 40.81
C ILE A 115 -18.52 17.42 41.62
#